data_AF-A0A946LE91-F1
#
_entry.id   AF-A0A946LE91-F1
#
_cell.length_a   1.000
_cell.length_b   1.000
_cell.length_c   1.000
_cell.angle_alpha   90.00
_cell.angle_beta   90.00
_cell.angle_gamma   90.00
#
_symmetry.space_group_name_H-M   'P 1'
#
loop_
_entity.id
_entity.type
_entity.pdbx_description
1 polymer ?
#
loop_
_entity_poly.entity_id
_entity_poly.type
_entity_poly.pdbx_seq_one_letter_code
_entity_poly.pdbx_strand_id
1 'polypeptide(L)'
;MTHFNQHIQQAPWRTRRQMVGTILAAIVGVSMIAALYLNITARTTLVGREIQNLEWETSNLKEENANLKTELAQLLSYDELFKRSNALHFHRATAAETHYLVVPGYESKEPVNLIHNSATNSQNNILSEVYTQSLFDWFGQRMQGGTRR
;
A
#
# COMPACT_ATOMS: atom_id res chain seq x y z
N MET A 1 12.11 23.52 -82.88
CA MET A 1 11.98 22.45 -81.86
C MET A 1 11.55 23.10 -80.56
N THR A 2 10.25 23.13 -80.29
CA THR A 2 9.69 23.63 -79.02
C THR A 2 8.83 22.49 -78.46
N HIS A 3 9.34 21.85 -77.41
CA HIS A 3 8.64 20.75 -76.74
C HIS A 3 7.46 21.31 -75.95
N PHE A 4 6.24 20.96 -76.35
CA PHE A 4 5.03 21.25 -75.59
C PHE A 4 4.98 20.33 -74.37
N ASN A 5 5.39 20.85 -73.22
CA ASN A 5 5.19 20.19 -71.93
C ASN A 5 3.72 20.37 -71.53
N GLN A 6 2.87 19.41 -71.91
CA GLN A 6 1.51 19.33 -71.41
C GLN A 6 1.54 18.55 -70.10
N HIS A 7 1.59 19.26 -68.98
CA HIS A 7 1.21 18.68 -67.69
C HIS A 7 -0.28 18.35 -67.75
N ILE A 8 -0.58 17.06 -67.93
CA ILE A 8 -1.93 16.53 -67.88
C ILE A 8 -2.47 16.84 -66.47
N GLN A 9 -3.38 17.81 -66.40
CA GLN A 9 -4.10 18.12 -65.19
C GLN A 9 -4.91 16.90 -64.80
N GLN A 10 -4.47 16.24 -63.73
CA GLN A 10 -5.14 15.08 -63.17
C GLN A 10 -6.57 15.47 -62.81
N ALA A 11 -7.53 14.70 -63.32
CA ALA A 11 -8.95 15.03 -63.29
C ALA A 11 -9.42 15.44 -61.87
N PRO A 12 -9.80 16.71 -61.63
CA PRO A 12 -10.01 17.28 -60.30
C PRO A 12 -11.21 16.68 -59.53
N TRP A 13 -11.98 15.79 -60.16
CA TRP A 13 -13.17 15.17 -59.56
C TRP A 13 -12.84 14.15 -58.46
N ARG A 14 -11.68 13.50 -58.51
CA ARG A 14 -11.26 12.49 -57.49
C ARG A 14 -10.86 13.17 -56.17
N THR A 15 -10.13 14.27 -56.26
CA THR A 15 -9.67 15.05 -55.09
C THR A 15 -10.83 15.68 -54.33
N ARG A 16 -11.85 16.18 -55.04
CA ARG A 16 -13.09 16.69 -54.41
C ARG A 16 -13.83 15.62 -53.61
N ARG A 17 -13.94 14.39 -54.13
CA ARG A 17 -14.62 13.30 -53.40
C ARG A 17 -13.80 12.80 -52.21
N GLN A 18 -12.47 12.77 -52.33
CA GLN A 18 -11.59 12.41 -51.21
C GLN A 18 -11.65 13.42 -50.07
N MET A 19 -11.69 14.74 -50.36
CA MET A 19 -11.82 15.77 -49.32
C MET A 19 -13.11 15.64 -48.50
N VAL A 20 -14.24 15.34 -49.15
CA VAL A 20 -15.50 15.12 -48.43
C VAL A 20 -15.39 13.90 -47.52
N GLY A 21 -14.77 12.81 -48.00
CA GLY A 21 -14.54 11.62 -47.20
C GLY A 21 -13.59 11.84 -46.01
N THR A 22 -12.51 12.61 -46.19
CA THR A 22 -11.57 12.89 -45.09
C THR A 22 -12.18 13.81 -44.04
N ILE A 23 -12.96 14.83 -44.43
CA ILE A 23 -13.67 15.68 -43.48
C ILE A 23 -14.69 14.86 -42.69
N LEU A 24 -15.47 14.01 -43.37
CA LEU A 24 -16.44 13.13 -42.70
C LEU A 24 -15.75 12.19 -41.70
N ALA A 25 -14.63 11.56 -42.10
CA ALA A 25 -13.85 10.69 -41.25
C ALA A 25 -13.26 11.43 -40.03
N ALA A 26 -12.80 12.68 -40.23
CA ALA A 26 -12.30 13.51 -39.14
C ALA A 26 -13.41 13.84 -38.12
N ILE A 27 -14.61 14.20 -38.59
CA ILE A 27 -15.76 14.46 -37.73
C ILE A 27 -16.13 13.22 -36.91
N VAL A 28 -16.18 12.05 -37.53
CA VAL A 28 -16.45 10.78 -36.83
C VAL A 28 -15.36 10.50 -35.79
N GLY A 29 -14.09 10.70 -36.13
CA GLY A 29 -12.98 10.52 -35.20
C GLY A 29 -13.09 11.44 -33.98
N VAL A 30 -13.36 12.73 -34.20
CA VAL A 30 -13.58 13.70 -33.11
C VAL A 30 -14.81 13.33 -32.27
N SER A 31 -15.91 12.93 -32.91
CA SER A 31 -17.13 12.50 -32.21
C SER A 31 -16.88 11.27 -31.34
N MET A 32 -16.05 10.33 -31.79
CA MET A 32 -15.72 9.12 -31.05
C MET A 32 -14.88 9.45 -29.81
N ILE A 33 -13.92 10.36 -29.93
CA ILE A 33 -13.13 10.86 -28.78
C ILE A 33 -14.03 11.60 -27.79
N ALA A 34 -14.94 12.45 -28.27
CA ALA A 34 -15.88 13.18 -27.43
C ALA A 34 -16.83 12.23 -26.68
N ALA A 35 -17.37 11.20 -27.35
CA ALA A 35 -18.22 10.18 -26.74
C ALA A 35 -17.48 9.37 -25.67
N LEU A 36 -16.22 9.01 -25.93
CA LEU A 36 -15.36 8.33 -24.97
C LEU A 36 -15.12 9.19 -23.73
N TYR A 37 -14.77 10.47 -23.93
CA TYR A 37 -14.53 11.41 -22.84
C TYR A 37 -15.77 11.57 -21.96
N LEU A 38 -16.94 11.74 -22.57
CA LEU A 38 -18.22 11.86 -21.85
C LEU A 38 -18.55 10.61 -21.03
N ASN A 39 -18.32 9.41 -21.59
CA ASN A 39 -18.55 8.14 -20.89
C ASN A 39 -17.61 7.96 -19.69
N ILE A 40 -16.36 8.40 -19.79
CA ILE A 40 -15.40 8.37 -18.69
C ILE A 40 -15.83 9.33 -17.57
N THR A 41 -16.11 10.59 -17.91
CA THR A 41 -16.54 11.61 -16.93
C THR A 41 -17.80 11.18 -16.18
N ALA A 42 -18.77 10.57 -16.87
CA ALA A 42 -20.00 10.08 -16.24
C ALA A 42 -19.78 8.92 -15.26
N ARG A 43 -18.76 8.09 -15.46
CA ARG A 43 -18.43 6.97 -14.56
C ARG A 43 -17.68 7.44 -13.32
N THR A 44 -16.80 8.42 -13.46
CA THR A 44 -15.99 8.95 -12.35
C THR A 44 -16.84 9.67 -11.29
N THR A 45 -17.92 10.35 -11.71
CA THR A 45 -18.79 11.10 -10.78
C THR A 45 -19.63 10.19 -9.87
N LEU A 46 -20.04 9.02 -10.35
CA LEU A 46 -20.77 8.03 -9.55
C LEU A 46 -19.85 7.30 -8.57
N VAL A 47 -18.66 6.87 -9.02
CA VAL A 47 -17.69 6.17 -8.18
C VAL A 47 -17.10 7.08 -7.09
N GLY A 48 -16.95 8.38 -7.37
CA GLY A 48 -16.42 9.34 -6.39
C GLY A 48 -17.29 9.52 -5.14
N ARG A 49 -18.62 9.42 -5.26
CA ARG A 49 -19.53 9.49 -4.10
C ARG A 49 -19.40 8.25 -3.21
N GLU A 50 -19.29 7.08 -3.82
CA GLU A 50 -19.14 5.82 -3.09
C GLU A 50 -17.82 5.81 -2.29
N ILE A 51 -16.73 6.28 -2.91
CA ILE A 51 -15.45 6.43 -2.21
C ILE A 51 -15.58 7.38 -1.01
N GLN A 52 -16.23 8.53 -1.17
CA GLN A 52 -16.45 9.46 -0.05
C GLN A 52 -17.28 8.84 1.07
N ASN A 53 -18.30 8.06 0.74
CA ASN A 53 -19.11 7.36 1.75
C ASN A 53 -18.28 6.34 2.52
N LEU A 54 -17.47 5.53 1.81
CA LEU A 54 -16.59 4.53 2.41
C LEU A 54 -15.47 5.18 3.27
N GLU A 55 -14.93 6.31 2.82
CA GLU A 55 -13.96 7.10 3.59
C GLU A 55 -14.59 7.64 4.88
N TRP A 56 -15.82 8.15 4.81
CA TRP A 56 -16.56 8.64 5.96
C TRP A 56 -16.86 7.51 6.96
N GLU A 57 -17.34 6.36 6.46
CA GLU A 57 -17.57 5.16 7.28
C GLU A 57 -16.28 4.70 7.98
N THR A 58 -15.17 4.65 7.23
CA THR A 58 -13.85 4.29 7.79
C THR A 58 -13.41 5.27 8.87
N SER A 59 -13.64 6.57 8.67
CA SER A 59 -13.32 7.60 9.67
C SER A 59 -14.12 7.41 10.96
N ASN A 60 -15.43 7.21 10.83
CA ASN A 60 -16.31 6.99 11.97
C ASN A 60 -15.92 5.75 12.77
N LEU A 61 -15.65 4.63 12.09
CA LEU A 61 -15.22 3.38 12.75
C LEU A 61 -13.87 3.52 13.48
N LYS A 62 -12.96 4.33 12.94
CA LYS A 62 -11.67 4.63 13.59
C LYS A 62 -11.87 5.46 14.86
N GLU A 63 -12.73 6.48 14.80
CA GLU A 63 -13.08 7.30 15.96
C GLU A 63 -13.72 6.45 17.07
N GLU A 64 -14.68 5.59 16.71
CA GLU A 64 -15.33 4.67 17.65
C GLU A 64 -14.31 3.72 18.30
N ASN A 65 -13.41 3.13 17.50
CA ASN A 65 -12.34 2.28 18.04
C ASN A 65 -11.41 3.04 19.00
N ALA A 66 -11.07 4.28 18.69
CA ALA A 66 -10.22 5.10 19.55
C ALA A 66 -10.92 5.42 20.88
N ASN A 67 -12.22 5.71 20.82
CA ASN A 67 -13.03 5.95 22.02
C ASN A 67 -13.11 4.68 22.90
N LEU A 68 -13.43 3.53 22.32
CA LEU A 68 -13.49 2.25 23.03
C LEU A 68 -12.15 1.87 23.66
N LYS A 69 -11.02 2.11 22.97
CA LYS A 69 -9.69 1.89 23.53
C LYS A 69 -9.40 2.80 24.72
N THR A 70 -9.86 4.05 24.65
CA THR A 70 -9.71 5.01 25.75
C THR A 70 -10.53 4.57 26.96
N GLU A 71 -11.76 4.13 26.75
CA GLU A 71 -12.62 3.57 27.80
C GLU A 71 -11.99 2.33 28.44
N LEU A 72 -11.52 1.38 27.62
CA LEU A 72 -10.82 0.19 28.12
C LEU A 72 -9.58 0.55 28.94
N ALA A 73 -8.78 1.52 28.47
CA ALA A 73 -7.60 1.97 29.21
C ALA A 73 -7.98 2.62 30.54
N GLN A 74 -9.11 3.31 30.62
CA GLN A 74 -9.62 3.87 31.87
C GLN A 74 -10.08 2.76 32.84
N LEU A 75 -10.82 1.76 32.36
CA LEU A 75 -11.27 0.62 33.17
C LEU A 75 -10.11 -0.26 33.66
N LEU A 76 -9.10 -0.46 32.81
CA LEU A 76 -7.90 -1.23 33.11
C LEU A 76 -6.80 -0.38 33.76
N SER A 77 -7.07 0.90 34.02
CA SER A 77 -6.11 1.76 34.68
C SER A 77 -5.81 1.20 36.07
N TYR A 78 -4.55 1.37 36.49
CA TYR A 78 -4.11 0.90 37.80
C TYR A 78 -5.02 1.42 38.93
N ASP A 79 -5.46 2.68 38.83
CA ASP A 79 -6.33 3.30 39.83
C ASP A 79 -7.69 2.59 39.95
N GLU A 80 -8.37 2.33 38.82
CA GLU A 80 -9.66 1.61 38.85
C GLU A 80 -9.50 0.14 39.23
N LEU A 81 -8.46 -0.53 38.75
CA LEU A 81 -8.16 -1.89 39.17
C LEU A 81 -7.85 -1.97 40.67
N PHE A 82 -7.12 -1.00 41.22
CA PHE A 82 -6.80 -0.94 42.65
C PHE A 82 -8.04 -0.67 43.49
N LYS A 83 -8.90 0.26 43.08
CA LYS A 83 -10.20 0.50 43.74
C LYS A 83 -11.05 -0.77 43.77
N ARG A 84 -11.19 -1.44 42.62
CA ARG A 84 -11.96 -2.69 42.52
C ARG A 84 -11.33 -3.81 43.35
N SER A 85 -10.01 -3.90 43.34
CA SER A 85 -9.24 -4.86 44.13
C SER A 85 -9.49 -4.69 45.63
N ASN A 86 -9.43 -3.45 46.11
CA ASN A 86 -9.70 -3.12 47.50
C ASN A 86 -11.16 -3.39 47.89
N ALA A 87 -12.12 -3.09 47.01
CA ALA A 87 -13.53 -3.41 47.22
C ALA A 87 -13.79 -4.92 47.32
N LEU A 88 -12.94 -5.74 46.69
CA LEU A 88 -12.96 -7.20 46.77
C LEU A 88 -12.08 -7.76 47.89
N HIS A 89 -11.54 -6.89 48.76
CA HIS A 89 -10.64 -7.26 49.86
C HIS A 89 -9.36 -7.99 49.43
N PHE A 90 -8.94 -7.84 48.17
CA PHE A 90 -7.62 -8.33 47.76
C PHE A 90 -6.54 -7.53 48.46
N HIS A 91 -5.57 -8.24 49.04
CA HIS A 91 -4.39 -7.66 49.68
C HIS A 91 -3.13 -8.27 49.07
N ARG A 92 -1.99 -7.59 49.25
CA ARG A 92 -0.70 -8.14 48.82
C ARG A 92 -0.43 -9.42 49.61
N ALA A 93 -0.13 -10.51 48.90
CA ALA A 93 0.21 -11.78 49.53
C ALA A 93 1.47 -11.63 50.39
N THR A 94 1.38 -12.10 51.63
CA THR A 94 2.52 -12.11 52.56
C THR A 94 3.35 -13.38 52.36
N ALA A 95 4.64 -13.37 52.69
CA ALA A 95 5.51 -14.54 52.54
C ALA A 95 4.99 -15.82 53.24
N ALA A 96 4.16 -15.66 54.28
CA ALA A 96 3.51 -16.76 54.98
C ALA A 96 2.31 -17.37 54.23
N GLU A 97 1.73 -16.63 53.28
CA GLU A 97 0.56 -17.03 52.48
C GLU A 97 0.96 -17.64 51.14
N THR A 98 2.22 -17.46 50.72
CA THR A 98 2.75 -17.99 49.46
C THR A 98 3.20 -19.43 49.62
N HIS A 99 2.47 -20.37 49.01
CA HIS A 99 2.89 -21.77 48.92
C HIS A 99 3.54 -22.07 47.57
N TYR A 100 4.77 -22.58 47.59
CA TYR A 100 5.48 -23.02 46.39
C TYR A 100 5.15 -24.47 46.08
N LEU A 101 4.57 -24.70 44.90
CA LEU A 101 4.32 -26.04 44.38
C LEU A 101 5.47 -26.43 43.45
N VAL A 102 6.15 -27.54 43.76
CA VAL A 102 7.17 -28.12 42.87
C VAL A 102 6.44 -28.87 41.77
N VAL A 103 6.54 -28.37 40.53
CA VAL A 103 5.97 -29.03 39.36
C VAL A 103 6.99 -30.07 38.85
N PRO A 104 6.68 -31.38 38.89
CA PRO A 104 7.59 -32.41 38.41
C PRO A 104 7.88 -32.21 36.92
N GLY A 105 9.17 -32.18 36.53
CA GLY A 105 9.59 -31.97 35.14
C GLY A 105 9.67 -30.50 34.69
N TYR A 106 9.56 -29.53 35.62
CA TYR A 106 9.80 -28.14 35.30
C TYR A 106 11.30 -27.86 35.15
N GLU A 107 11.76 -27.81 33.89
CA GLU A 107 13.05 -27.25 33.53
C GLU A 107 12.96 -25.73 33.63
N SER A 108 13.64 -25.13 34.61
CA SER A 108 13.71 -23.68 34.72
C SER A 108 14.38 -23.12 33.46
N LYS A 109 13.66 -22.29 32.69
CA LYS A 109 14.29 -21.46 31.65
C LYS A 109 15.40 -20.66 32.31
N GLU A 110 16.62 -20.77 31.80
CA GLU A 110 17.73 -19.94 32.26
C GLU A 110 17.29 -18.47 32.28
N PRO A 111 17.57 -17.73 33.36
CA PRO A 111 17.21 -16.33 33.44
C PRO A 111 17.85 -15.60 32.26
N VAL A 112 17.03 -14.95 31.44
CA VAL A 112 17.52 -14.09 30.36
C VAL A 112 18.43 -13.03 30.99
N ASN A 113 19.73 -13.15 30.73
CA ASN A 113 20.71 -12.19 31.21
C ASN A 113 20.56 -10.88 30.42
N LEU A 114 19.81 -9.94 30.98
CA LEU A 114 19.54 -8.62 30.39
C LEU A 114 20.78 -7.72 30.34
N ILE A 115 21.95 -8.19 30.80
CA ILE A 115 23.22 -7.46 30.87
C ILE A 115 24.23 -7.98 29.83
N HIS A 116 23.79 -8.69 28.77
CA HIS A 116 24.68 -9.08 27.69
C HIS A 116 25.06 -7.87 26.82
N ASN A 117 26.25 -7.32 27.07
CA ASN A 117 26.90 -6.32 26.22
C ASN A 117 26.89 -6.78 24.75
N SER A 118 26.07 -6.13 23.91
CA SER A 118 25.85 -6.52 22.50
C SER A 118 27.00 -6.09 21.57
N ALA A 119 28.24 -6.06 22.05
CA ALA A 119 29.40 -5.60 21.28
C ALA A 119 30.13 -6.72 20.51
N THR A 120 29.66 -7.98 20.54
CA THR A 120 30.44 -9.09 19.97
C THR A 120 29.60 -10.14 19.23
N ASN A 121 28.62 -9.71 18.43
CA ASN A 121 28.00 -10.62 17.47
C ASN A 121 27.64 -9.94 16.15
N SER A 122 28.68 -9.46 15.44
CA SER A 122 28.57 -8.94 14.08
C SER A 122 28.81 -9.99 13.00
N GLN A 123 28.71 -11.30 13.28
CA GLN A 123 29.17 -12.33 12.32
C GLN A 123 28.28 -13.56 12.17
N ASN A 124 26.99 -13.47 12.46
CA ASN A 124 26.02 -14.41 11.90
C ASN A 124 24.93 -13.62 11.17
N ASN A 125 25.30 -13.07 10.01
CA ASN A 125 24.35 -12.48 9.07
C ASN A 125 23.49 -13.63 8.51
N ILE A 126 22.36 -13.90 9.17
CA ILE A 126 21.37 -14.91 8.74
C ILE A 126 20.60 -14.44 7.49
N LEU A 127 20.84 -13.21 7.05
CA LEU A 127 20.32 -12.66 5.81
C LEU A 127 21.30 -12.99 4.69
N SER A 128 20.85 -13.80 3.72
CA SER A 128 21.58 -14.04 2.48
C SER A 128 21.97 -12.69 1.86
N GLU A 129 23.20 -12.57 1.37
CA GLU A 129 23.79 -11.34 0.83
C GLU A 129 22.86 -10.60 -0.15
N VAL A 130 22.03 -11.37 -0.88
CA VAL A 130 21.00 -10.88 -1.82
C VAL A 130 19.96 -9.96 -1.17
N TYR A 131 19.59 -10.18 0.10
CA TYR A 131 18.61 -9.36 0.83
C TYR A 131 19.24 -8.14 1.52
N THR A 132 20.56 -8.10 1.62
CA THR A 132 21.29 -6.94 2.18
C THR A 132 21.87 -6.05 1.07
N GLN A 133 21.87 -6.54 -0.17
CA GLN A 133 22.31 -5.79 -1.34
C GLN A 133 21.30 -4.70 -1.71
N SER A 134 21.80 -3.51 -2.03
CA SER A 134 20.98 -2.43 -2.56
C SER A 134 20.36 -2.83 -3.90
N LEU A 135 19.06 -2.54 -4.07
CA LEU A 135 18.33 -2.79 -5.32
C LEU A 135 19.02 -2.17 -6.55
N PHE A 136 19.67 -1.03 -6.39
CA PHE A 136 20.42 -0.37 -7.46
C PHE A 136 21.68 -1.15 -7.86
N ASP A 137 22.33 -1.79 -6.89
CA ASP A 137 23.56 -2.54 -7.08
C ASP A 137 23.28 -3.88 -7.79
N TRP A 138 22.22 -4.57 -7.35
CA TRP A 138 21.66 -5.73 -8.05
C TRP A 138 21.26 -5.40 -9.50
N PHE A 139 20.60 -4.25 -9.71
CA PHE A 139 20.15 -3.80 -11.03
C PHE A 139 21.33 -3.49 -11.95
N GLY A 140 22.36 -2.81 -11.44
CA GLY A 140 23.60 -2.53 -12.18
C GLY A 140 24.31 -3.81 -12.62
N GLN A 141 24.40 -4.80 -11.73
CA GLN A 141 25.05 -6.08 -12.03
C GLN A 141 24.32 -6.87 -13.12
N ARG A 142 22.97 -6.84 -13.14
CA ARG A 142 22.16 -7.47 -14.19
C ARG A 142 22.28 -6.76 -15.54
N MET A 143 22.43 -5.43 -15.55
CA MET A 143 22.65 -4.66 -16.78
C MET A 143 24.05 -4.87 -17.36
N GLN A 144 25.07 -5.05 -16.51
CA GLN A 144 26.46 -5.30 -16.96
C GLN A 144 26.69 -6.75 -17.41
N GLY A 145 26.00 -7.73 -16.80
CA GLY A 145 26.06 -9.14 -17.20
C GLY A 145 25.43 -9.46 -18.56
N GLY A 146 24.69 -8.53 -19.15
CA GLY A 146 24.08 -8.67 -20.49
C GLY A 146 25.01 -8.39 -21.67
N THR A 147 26.24 -7.88 -21.43
CA THR A 147 27.13 -7.38 -22.49
C THR A 147 28.47 -8.11 -22.55
N ARG A 148 28.43 -9.44 -22.49
CA ARG A 148 29.52 -10.30 -22.98
C ARG A 148 28.96 -11.49 -23.76
N ARG A 149 28.61 -11.22 -25.02
CA ARG A 149 28.73 -12.16 -26.12
C ARG A 149 29.34 -11.44 -27.31
#